data_AF-A0A8S9PTJ3-F1
#
_entry.id   AF-A0A8S9PTJ3-F1
#
_cell.length_a   1.000
_cell.length_b   1.000
_cell.length_c   1.000
_cell.angle_alpha   90.00
_cell.angle_beta   90.00
_cell.angle_gamma   90.00
#
_symmetry.space_group_name_H-M   'P 1'
#
loop_
_entity.id
_entity.type
_entity.pdbx_description
1 polymer ?
#
loop_
_entity_poly.entity_id
_entity_poly.type
_entity_poly.pdbx_seq_one_letter_code
_entity_poly.pdbx_strand_id
1 'polypeptide(L)' 'MAAEGGVHCARQVSEAFVEKYYHLVGTTTHAAHKFYGNDSLVTRPGPDGTIMSFPSLEVKQ' A
#
# COMPACT_ATOMS: atom_id res chain seq x y z
N MET A 1 2.35 -31.65 -15.05
CA MET A 1 3.12 -30.80 -14.12
C MET A 1 2.18 -29.72 -13.61
N ALA A 2 1.64 -29.90 -12.41
CA ALA A 2 0.88 -28.85 -11.73
C ALA A 2 1.87 -28.06 -10.88
N ALA A 3 1.91 -26.74 -11.05
CA ALA A 3 2.67 -25.88 -10.17
C ALA A 3 1.98 -25.92 -8.79
N GLU A 4 2.63 -26.56 -7.82
CA GLU A 4 2.29 -26.44 -6.41
C GLU A 4 2.48 -24.97 -6.03
N GLY A 5 1.42 -24.18 -6.14
CA GLY A 5 1.38 -22.78 -5.69
C GLY A 5 1.53 -22.76 -4.18
N GLY A 6 2.77 -22.68 -3.69
CA GLY A 6 3.08 -22.63 -2.28
C GLY A 6 2.36 -21.45 -1.64
N VAL A 7 1.43 -21.75 -0.73
CA VAL A 7 0.73 -20.74 0.07
C VAL A 7 1.79 -19.97 0.86
N HIS A 8 2.04 -18.71 0.48
CA HIS A 8 2.91 -17.84 1.26
C HIS A 8 2.31 -17.64 2.65
N CYS A 9 3.11 -17.81 3.70
CA CYS A 9 2.62 -17.54 5.05
C CYS A 9 2.50 -16.04 5.30
N ALA A 10 1.67 -15.65 6.28
CA ALA A 10 1.41 -14.24 6.59
C ALA A 10 2.70 -13.43 6.81
N ARG A 11 3.71 -14.04 7.46
CA ARG A 11 5.02 -13.39 7.67
C ARG A 11 5.70 -13.02 6.35
N GLN A 12 5.83 -13.98 5.44
CA GLN A 12 6.48 -13.75 4.14
C GLN A 12 5.76 -12.67 3.32
N VAL A 13 4.43 -12.69 3.33
CA VAL A 13 3.63 -11.67 2.63
C VAL A 13 3.82 -10.30 3.27
N SER A 14 3.79 -10.21 4.61
CA SER A 14 3.96 -8.94 5.32
C SER A 14 5.33 -8.32 5.12
N GLU A 15 6.40 -9.13 5.18
CA GLU A 15 7.78 -8.67 4.98
C GLU A 15 7.95 -8.09 3.57
N ALA A 16 7.52 -8.85 2.55
CA ALA A 16 7.59 -8.40 1.16
C ALA A 16 6.69 -7.17 0.89
N PHE A 17 5.53 -7.07 1.54
CA PHE A 17 4.64 -5.92 1.39
C PHE A 17 5.28 -4.65 1.96
N VAL A 18 5.79 -4.69 3.20
CA VAL A 18 6.43 -3.55 3.86
C VAL A 18 7.61 -3.04 3.03
N GLU A 19 8.49 -3.93 2.59
CA GLU A 19 9.65 -3.58 1.78
C GLU A 19 9.23 -2.85 0.50
N LYS A 20 8.32 -3.45 -0.28
CA LYS A 20 7.86 -2.88 -1.56
C LYS A 20 7.10 -1.57 -1.37
N TYR A 21 6.22 -1.51 -0.38
CA TYR A 21 5.40 -0.33 -0.13
C TYR A 21 6.27 0.88 0.24
N TYR A 22 7.18 0.74 1.21
CA TYR A 22 8.00 1.87 1.64
C TYR A 22 9.08 2.25 0.62
N HIS A 23 9.64 1.29 -0.11
CA HIS A 23 10.53 1.60 -1.23
C HIS A 23 9.82 2.48 -2.26
N LEU A 24 8.57 2.13 -2.61
CA LEU A 24 7.79 2.88 -3.58
C LEU A 24 7.30 4.23 -3.05
N VAL A 25 6.92 4.33 -1.77
CA VAL A 25 6.61 5.62 -1.13
C VAL A 25 7.82 6.57 -1.17
N GLY A 26 9.02 6.05 -0.90
CA GLY A 26 10.25 6.85 -0.89
C GLY A 26 10.78 7.24 -2.26
N THR A 27 10.45 6.49 -3.33
CA THR A 27 10.99 6.74 -4.68
C THR A 27 9.96 7.31 -5.65
N THR A 28 8.69 6.90 -5.54
CA THR A 28 7.62 7.21 -6.49
C THR A 28 6.29 7.31 -5.75
N THR A 29 6.19 8.29 -4.85
CA THR A 29 5.08 8.43 -3.90
C THR A 29 3.70 8.40 -4.56
N HIS A 30 3.55 8.97 -5.76
CA HIS A 30 2.27 8.98 -6.48
C HIS A 30 1.79 7.56 -6.83
N ALA A 31 2.68 6.59 -7.04
CA ALA A 31 2.31 5.22 -7.38
C ALA A 31 1.81 4.41 -6.16
N ALA A 32 1.95 4.93 -4.94
CA ALA A 32 1.60 4.21 -3.71
C ALA A 32 0.10 3.90 -3.63
N HIS A 33 -0.73 4.66 -4.35
CA HIS A 33 -2.17 4.44 -4.42
C HIS A 33 -2.54 3.03 -4.92
N LYS A 34 -1.64 2.38 -5.68
CA LYS A 34 -1.84 1.03 -6.24
C LYS A 34 -1.92 -0.06 -5.18
N PHE A 35 -1.39 0.19 -3.98
CA PHE A 35 -1.45 -0.75 -2.86
C PHE A 35 -2.74 -0.63 -2.03
N TYR A 36 -3.58 0.36 -2.31
CA TYR A 36 -4.86 0.53 -1.62
C TYR A 36 -6.00 -0.06 -2.45
N GLY A 37 -6.85 -0.85 -1.78
CA GLY A 37 -8.11 -1.31 -2.35
C GLY A 37 -9.06 -0.14 -2.61
N ASN A 38 -10.06 -0.33 -3.48
CA ASN A 38 -11.02 0.73 -3.83
C ASN A 38 -11.80 1.25 -2.60
N ASP A 39 -12.05 0.39 -1.62
CA ASP A 39 -12.79 0.75 -0.41
C ASP A 39 -11.87 1.11 0.78
N SER A 40 -10.56 1.28 0.52
CA SER A 40 -9.61 1.68 1.55
C SER A 40 -9.78 3.15 1.93
N LEU A 41 -9.79 3.45 3.23
CA LEU A 41 -9.67 4.79 3.78
C LEU A 41 -8.22 5.03 4.21
N VAL A 42 -7.57 6.05 3.65
CA VAL A 42 -6.20 6.42 3.99
C VAL A 42 -6.23 7.54 5.02
N THR A 43 -5.64 7.30 6.19
CA THR A 43 -5.51 8.30 7.26
C THR A 43 -4.04 8.58 7.51
N ARG A 44 -3.62 9.83 7.32
CA ARG A 44 -2.23 10.26 7.57
C ARG A 44 -2.15 11.74 7.94
N PRO A 45 -1.08 12.18 8.61
CA PRO A 45 -0.81 13.60 8.78
C PRO A 45 -0.68 14.30 7.41
N GLY A 46 -1.31 15.46 7.29
CA GLY A 46 -1.10 16.40 6.21
C GLY A 46 0.24 17.14 6.37
N PRO A 47 0.61 17.98 5.39
CA PRO A 47 1.84 18.78 5.44
C PRO A 47 1.94 19.71 6.66
N ASP A 48 0.79 20.10 7.21
CA ASP A 48 0.65 20.93 8.42
C ASP A 48 0.60 20.11 9.72
N GLY A 49 0.68 18.78 9.63
CA GLY A 49 0.56 17.86 10.75
C GLY A 49 -0.88 17.53 11.16
N THR A 50 -1.89 18.18 10.56
CA THR A 50 -3.30 17.86 10.81
C THR A 50 -3.62 16.47 10.24
N ILE A 51 -4.30 15.62 11.00
CA ILE A 51 -4.71 14.31 10.50
C ILE A 51 -5.78 14.49 9.41
N MET A 52 -5.51 13.93 8.24
CA MET A 52 -6.45 13.89 7.11
C MET A 52 -6.85 12.44 6.84
N SER A 53 -8.13 12.25 6.49
CA SER A 53 -8.67 10.97 6.02
C SER A 53 -9.33 11.15 4.66
N PHE A 54 -8.99 10.29 3.70
CA PHE A 54 -9.55 10.34 2.35
C PHE A 54 -9.72 8.93 1.77
N PRO A 55 -10.81 8.64 1.04
CA PRO A 55 -10.93 7.42 0.25
C PRO A 55 -9.77 7.27 -0.74
N SER A 56 -9.28 6.04 -0.91
CA SER A 56 -8.15 5.76 -1.82
C SER A 56 -8.42 6.14 -3.29
N LEU A 57 -9.69 6.12 -3.71
CA LEU A 57 -10.12 6.49 -5.05
C LEU A 57 -9.81 7.95 -5.40
N GLU A 58 -9.83 8.84 -4.40
CA GLU A 58 -9.53 10.27 -4.60
C GLU A 58 -8.05 10.49 -4.95
N VAL A 59 -7.20 9.47 -4.75
CA VAL A 59 -5.74 9.51 -4.91
C VAL A 59 -5.26 8.81 -6.20
N LYS A 60 -6.17 8.22 -6.98
CA LYS A 60 -5.83 7.44 -8.19
C LYS A 60 -5.66 8.28 -9.47
N GLN A 61 -5.47 9.60 -9.35
CA GLN A 61 -5.28 10.51 -10.49
C GLN A 61 -3.82 10.57 -10.95
#